data_AF-A0A379UWN6-F1
#
_entry.id   AF-A0A379UWN6-F1
#
_cell.length_a   1.000
_cell.length_b   1.000
_cell.length_c   1.000
_cell.angle_alpha   90.00
_cell.angle_beta   90.00
_cell.angle_gamma   90.00
#
_symmetry.space_group_name_H-M   'P 1'
#
loop_
_entity.id
_entity.type
_entity.pdbx_description
1 polymer ?
#
loop_
_entity_poly.entity_id
_entity_poly.type
_entity_poly.pdbx_seq_one_letter_code
_entity_poly.pdbx_strand_id
1 'polypeptide(L)'
;MEYGAENARLIDCRKQLVAEGIAAIQCGAFHNTTGGLTYFNTTPLGRAVTGTMLVAAMKEDGVNIWGDGSTYKGNDIERFYRYGLLTNAELQIYKPWLDTDFIDELGGRHEMSEFMIACGFDYKMSVEKAYSTDSNMLGATHEAKDLEFLNSSVKIVNPIMGVKFWDESVKIRQKR
;
A
#
# COMPACT_ATOMS: atom_id res chain seq x y z
N MET A 1 7.59 9.77 21.17
CA MET A 1 7.51 8.65 20.21
C MET A 1 8.91 8.23 19.84
N GLU A 2 9.14 6.94 19.55
CA GLU A 2 10.50 6.38 19.42
C GLU A 2 11.31 7.03 18.29
N TYR A 3 10.71 7.27 17.11
CA TYR A 3 11.40 7.84 15.94
C TYR A 3 11.26 9.37 15.76
N GLY A 4 10.87 10.10 16.81
CA GLY A 4 10.87 11.58 16.78
C GLY A 4 9.66 12.27 16.14
N ALA A 5 8.54 11.56 15.91
CA ALA A 5 7.29 12.21 15.53
C ALA A 5 6.79 13.17 16.64
N GLU A 6 6.19 14.30 16.25
CA GLU A 6 5.55 15.27 17.16
C GLU A 6 4.20 14.74 17.71
N ASN A 7 3.38 14.14 16.84
CA ASN A 7 2.19 13.38 17.22
C ASN A 7 2.05 12.09 16.38
N ALA A 8 1.34 11.08 16.89
CA ALA A 8 0.92 9.91 16.12
C ALA A 8 -0.51 9.50 16.48
N ARG A 9 -1.32 9.27 15.44
CA ARG A 9 -2.72 8.89 15.55
C ARG A 9 -2.98 7.61 14.76
N LEU A 10 -3.84 6.75 15.29
CA LEU A 10 -4.41 5.63 14.55
C LEU A 10 -5.78 6.04 14.00
N ILE A 11 -5.87 6.21 12.68
CA ILE A 11 -7.12 6.56 12.00
C ILE A 11 -7.82 5.28 11.53
N ASP A 12 -8.99 4.97 12.11
CA ASP A 12 -9.74 3.76 11.77
C ASP A 12 -10.51 3.92 10.45
N CYS A 13 -9.89 3.44 9.37
CA CYS A 13 -10.47 3.48 8.02
C CYS A 13 -11.38 2.28 7.69
N ARG A 14 -11.53 1.29 8.58
CA ARG A 14 -12.13 -0.01 8.23
C ARG A 14 -13.59 0.11 7.80
N LYS A 15 -14.38 0.92 8.51
CA LYS A 15 -15.81 1.12 8.18
C LYS A 15 -15.98 1.74 6.79
N GLN A 16 -15.23 2.79 6.49
CA GLN A 16 -15.29 3.44 5.18
C GLN A 16 -14.80 2.50 4.08
N LEU A 17 -13.72 1.77 4.32
CA LEU A 17 -13.20 0.78 3.38
C LEU A 17 -14.23 -0.29 3.01
N VAL A 18 -14.99 -0.80 3.97
CA VAL A 18 -16.10 -1.73 3.71
C VAL A 18 -17.22 -1.05 2.93
N ALA A 19 -17.60 0.19 3.28
CA ALA A 19 -18.66 0.91 2.60
C ALA A 19 -18.33 1.14 1.11
N GLU A 20 -17.12 1.61 0.80
CA GLU A 20 -16.64 1.78 -0.59
C GLU A 20 -16.53 0.44 -1.32
N GLY A 21 -16.10 -0.62 -0.63
CA GLY A 21 -16.07 -1.96 -1.19
C GLY A 21 -17.46 -2.49 -1.57
N ILE A 22 -18.46 -2.29 -0.71
CA ILE A 22 -19.85 -2.66 -0.99
C ILE A 22 -20.40 -1.85 -2.16
N ALA A 23 -20.15 -0.53 -2.19
CA ALA A 23 -20.57 0.32 -3.29
C ALA A 23 -19.98 -0.15 -4.64
N ALA A 24 -18.69 -0.48 -4.66
CA ALA A 24 -18.01 -1.01 -5.84
C ALA A 24 -18.63 -2.33 -6.35
N ILE A 25 -19.03 -3.21 -5.42
CA ILE A 25 -19.76 -4.45 -5.76
C ILE A 25 -21.13 -4.13 -6.37
N GLN A 26 -21.89 -3.23 -5.73
CA GLN A 26 -23.25 -2.88 -6.17
C GLN A 26 -23.29 -2.29 -7.57
N CYS A 27 -22.29 -1.50 -7.96
CA CYS A 27 -22.20 -0.91 -9.29
C CYS A 27 -21.34 -1.70 -10.28
N GLY A 28 -20.75 -2.83 -9.86
CA GLY A 28 -19.90 -3.66 -10.72
C GLY A 28 -18.65 -2.91 -11.23
N ALA A 29 -18.04 -2.07 -10.39
CA ALA A 29 -16.89 -1.22 -10.77
C ALA A 29 -15.57 -1.99 -10.88
N PHE A 30 -15.55 -3.07 -11.68
CA PHE A 30 -14.40 -3.95 -11.89
C PHE A 30 -14.13 -4.10 -13.39
N HIS A 31 -13.08 -3.45 -13.87
CA HIS A 31 -12.78 -3.36 -15.31
C HIS A 31 -11.68 -4.32 -15.77
N ASN A 32 -10.87 -4.85 -14.85
CA ASN A 32 -9.76 -5.73 -15.19
C ASN A 32 -10.17 -7.20 -15.01
N THR A 33 -10.25 -7.93 -16.12
CA THR A 33 -10.67 -9.33 -16.15
C THR A 33 -9.86 -10.13 -17.15
N THR A 34 -9.51 -11.38 -16.82
CA THR A 34 -8.85 -12.33 -17.72
C THR A 34 -9.52 -13.70 -17.60
N GLY A 35 -10.03 -14.24 -18.71
CA GLY A 35 -10.69 -15.56 -18.70
C GLY A 35 -11.90 -15.65 -17.75
N GLY A 36 -12.60 -14.53 -17.53
CA GLY A 36 -13.71 -14.43 -16.57
C GLY A 36 -13.30 -14.21 -15.11
N LEU A 37 -12.00 -14.30 -14.77
CA LEU A 37 -11.50 -13.96 -13.44
C LEU A 37 -11.33 -12.45 -13.31
N THR A 38 -11.82 -11.89 -12.20
CA THR A 38 -11.93 -10.44 -12.00
C THR A 38 -10.98 -9.95 -10.92
N TYR A 39 -10.28 -8.83 -11.17
CA TYR A 39 -9.63 -8.05 -10.13
C TYR A 39 -10.60 -7.01 -9.55
N PHE A 40 -10.85 -7.11 -8.24
CA PHE A 40 -11.88 -6.33 -7.55
C PHE A 40 -11.45 -4.90 -7.14
N ASN A 41 -10.43 -4.31 -7.79
CA ASN A 41 -9.97 -2.95 -7.54
C ASN A 41 -9.66 -2.63 -6.06
N THR A 42 -9.15 -3.62 -5.32
CA THR A 42 -8.94 -3.52 -3.85
C THR A 42 -7.90 -2.47 -3.48
N THR A 43 -6.83 -2.29 -4.25
CA THR A 43 -5.83 -1.22 -4.01
C THR A 43 -6.40 0.17 -4.32
N PRO A 44 -7.00 0.45 -5.50
CA PRO A 44 -7.66 1.73 -5.78
C PRO A 44 -8.68 2.17 -4.72
N LEU A 45 -9.53 1.26 -4.25
CA LEU A 45 -10.51 1.54 -3.19
C LEU A 45 -9.81 1.90 -1.87
N GLY A 46 -8.76 1.17 -1.51
CA GLY A 46 -7.92 1.50 -0.36
C GLY A 46 -7.36 2.91 -0.45
N ARG A 47 -6.90 3.34 -1.63
CA ARG A 47 -6.29 4.67 -1.83
C ARG A 47 -7.31 5.81 -1.77
N ALA A 48 -8.53 5.58 -2.27
CA ALA A 48 -9.63 6.55 -2.13
C ALA A 48 -9.92 6.82 -0.66
N VAL A 49 -9.98 5.77 0.15
CA VAL A 49 -10.26 5.86 1.58
C VAL A 49 -9.11 6.51 2.34
N THR A 50 -7.88 6.02 2.20
CA THR A 50 -6.75 6.56 2.98
C THR A 50 -6.34 7.95 2.50
N GLY A 51 -6.36 8.21 1.20
CA GLY A 51 -6.01 9.53 0.65
C GLY A 51 -6.96 10.64 1.11
N THR A 52 -8.23 10.31 1.36
CA THR A 52 -9.20 11.28 1.92
C THR A 52 -9.13 11.33 3.45
N MET A 53 -9.24 10.19 4.12
CA MET A 53 -9.33 10.16 5.59
C MET A 53 -8.04 10.62 6.29
N LEU A 54 -6.86 10.28 5.77
CA LEU A 54 -5.60 10.70 6.38
C LEU A 54 -5.36 12.19 6.18
N VAL A 55 -5.64 12.72 4.98
CA VAL A 55 -5.51 14.16 4.71
C VAL A 55 -6.52 14.97 5.50
N ALA A 56 -7.74 14.47 5.71
CA ALA A 56 -8.71 15.09 6.60
C ALA A 56 -8.20 15.15 8.05
N ALA A 57 -7.65 14.05 8.56
CA ALA A 57 -7.06 14.01 9.90
C ALA A 57 -5.85 14.94 10.05
N MET A 58 -4.97 15.02 9.03
CA MET A 58 -3.86 15.98 9.00
C MET A 58 -4.37 17.42 9.06
N LYS A 59 -5.43 17.73 8.31
CA LYS A 59 -6.05 19.06 8.30
C LYS A 59 -6.65 19.44 9.66
N GLU A 60 -7.29 18.49 10.36
CA GLU A 60 -7.77 18.69 11.75
C GLU A 60 -6.64 19.11 12.70
N ASP A 61 -5.44 18.57 12.48
CA ASP A 61 -4.24 18.86 13.26
C ASP A 61 -3.48 20.11 12.75
N GLY A 62 -4.02 20.83 11.76
CA GLY A 62 -3.36 22.00 11.15
C GLY A 62 -2.16 21.65 10.26
N VAL A 63 -2.02 20.39 9.83
CA VAL A 63 -0.92 19.91 8.99
C VAL A 63 -1.32 19.98 7.52
N ASN A 64 -0.68 20.89 6.77
CA ASN A 64 -0.94 21.12 5.34
C ASN A 64 0.16 20.58 4.40
N ILE A 65 1.16 19.86 4.92
CA ILE A 65 2.23 19.25 4.11
C ILE A 65 2.20 17.73 4.31
N TRP A 66 2.05 16.98 3.21
CA TRP A 66 2.14 15.52 3.21
C TRP A 66 3.44 15.05 2.57
N GLY A 67 4.32 14.45 3.39
CA GLY A 67 5.45 13.67 2.90
C GLY A 67 4.99 12.34 2.32
N ASP A 68 4.69 12.30 1.02
CA ASP A 68 4.14 11.13 0.34
C ASP A 68 5.21 10.41 -0.49
N GLY A 69 5.62 9.24 0.00
CA GLY A 69 6.64 8.38 -0.62
C GLY A 69 6.18 7.55 -1.83
N SER A 70 4.96 7.72 -2.34
CA SER A 70 4.52 7.03 -3.57
C SER A 70 5.54 7.24 -4.71
N THR A 71 5.91 6.17 -5.42
CA THR A 71 6.93 6.23 -6.47
C THR A 71 6.44 6.97 -7.73
N TYR A 72 7.36 7.59 -8.48
CA TYR A 72 7.04 8.36 -9.69
C TYR A 72 6.48 7.54 -10.86
N LYS A 73 6.63 6.20 -10.84
CA LYS A 73 6.16 5.28 -11.90
C LYS A 73 4.87 4.56 -11.53
N GLY A 74 4.45 4.62 -10.27
CA GLY A 74 3.30 3.89 -9.77
C GLY A 74 1.99 4.66 -9.98
N ASN A 75 0.86 3.96 -9.87
CA ASN A 75 -0.45 4.61 -9.95
C ASN A 75 -0.78 5.45 -8.70
N ASP A 76 -0.18 5.13 -7.56
CA ASP A 76 -0.57 5.69 -6.27
C ASP A 76 -0.18 7.18 -6.12
N ILE A 77 0.84 7.66 -6.84
CA ILE A 77 1.20 9.07 -6.87
C ILE A 77 0.04 9.94 -7.37
N GLU A 78 -0.63 9.54 -8.45
CA GLU A 78 -1.75 10.29 -9.01
C GLU A 78 -3.00 10.16 -8.15
N ARG A 79 -3.26 8.96 -7.60
CA ARG A 79 -4.40 8.70 -6.73
C ARG A 79 -4.34 9.59 -5.49
N PHE A 80 -3.22 9.54 -4.77
CA PHE A 80 -3.03 10.30 -3.56
C PHE A 80 -2.97 11.81 -3.81
N TYR A 81 -2.32 12.24 -4.89
CA TYR A 81 -2.36 13.64 -5.31
C TYR A 81 -3.79 14.14 -5.48
N ARG A 82 -4.62 13.40 -6.22
CA ARG A 82 -6.01 13.80 -6.50
C ARG A 82 -6.87 13.79 -5.23
N TYR A 83 -6.87 12.70 -4.47
CA TYR A 83 -7.69 12.59 -3.25
C TYR A 83 -7.26 13.58 -2.17
N GLY A 84 -5.95 13.82 -2.04
CA GLY A 84 -5.42 14.79 -1.10
C GLY A 84 -5.88 16.20 -1.41
N LEU A 85 -5.74 16.67 -2.66
CA LEU A 85 -6.17 18.01 -3.06
C LEU A 85 -7.69 18.19 -3.04
N LEU A 86 -8.46 17.14 -3.33
CA LEU A 86 -9.93 17.17 -3.16
C LEU A 86 -10.35 17.33 -1.71
N THR A 87 -9.57 16.79 -0.76
CA THR A 87 -9.86 16.83 0.67
C THR A 87 -9.36 18.13 1.32
N ASN A 88 -8.18 18.59 0.91
CA ASN A 88 -7.57 19.81 1.39
C ASN A 88 -6.94 20.59 0.23
N ALA A 89 -7.61 21.67 -0.19
CA ALA A 89 -7.14 22.51 -1.29
C ALA A 89 -5.81 23.23 -1.01
N GLU A 90 -5.42 23.38 0.27
CA GLU A 90 -4.15 23.97 0.70
C GLU A 90 -3.03 22.93 0.86
N LEU A 91 -3.31 21.65 0.58
CA LEU A 91 -2.34 20.59 0.75
C LEU A 91 -1.16 20.77 -0.21
N GLN A 92 0.04 20.80 0.36
CA GLN A 92 1.29 20.64 -0.36
C GLN A 92 1.80 19.23 -0.16
N ILE A 93 2.44 18.67 -1.18
CA ILE A 93 2.95 17.30 -1.14
C ILE A 93 4.47 17.35 -1.31
N TYR A 94 5.17 16.95 -0.26
CA TYR A 94 6.61 16.73 -0.29
C TYR A 94 6.90 15.33 -0.83
N LYS A 95 7.76 15.24 -1.84
CA LYS A 95 8.22 14.00 -2.45
C LYS A 95 9.69 13.77 -2.08
N PRO A 96 10.00 12.88 -1.13
CA PRO A 96 11.38 12.70 -0.67
C PRO A 96 12.36 12.34 -1.79
N TRP A 97 11.93 11.57 -2.79
CA TRP A 97 12.76 11.21 -3.94
C TRP A 97 13.00 12.34 -4.96
N LEU A 98 12.49 13.56 -4.71
CA LEU A 98 12.90 14.78 -5.42
C LEU A 98 13.98 15.58 -4.67
N ASP A 99 14.26 15.19 -3.42
CA ASP A 99 15.21 15.84 -2.54
C ASP A 99 16.56 15.13 -2.64
N THR A 100 17.58 15.83 -3.12
CA THR A 100 18.91 15.25 -3.33
C THR A 100 19.51 14.76 -2.02
N ASP A 101 19.31 15.48 -0.92
CA ASP A 101 19.84 15.09 0.40
C ASP A 101 19.22 13.76 0.85
N PHE A 102 17.91 13.59 0.63
CA PHE A 102 17.23 12.33 0.91
C PHE A 102 17.73 11.19 0.01
N ILE A 103 17.99 11.45 -1.27
CA ILE A 103 18.51 10.43 -2.20
C ILE A 103 19.90 9.98 -1.78
N ASP A 104 20.77 10.93 -1.45
CA ASP A 104 22.17 10.67 -1.12
C ASP A 104 22.31 9.89 0.20
N GLU A 105 21.44 10.16 1.18
CA GLU A 105 21.46 9.48 2.48
C GLU A 105 20.60 8.20 2.54
N LEU A 106 19.45 8.17 1.85
CA LEU A 106 18.39 7.17 2.05
C LEU A 106 17.88 6.53 0.74
N GLY A 107 18.67 6.58 -0.34
CA GLY A 107 18.25 6.16 -1.69
C GLY A 107 17.88 4.67 -1.85
N GLY A 108 18.29 3.80 -0.93
CA GLY A 108 18.02 2.37 -0.98
C GLY A 108 17.69 1.76 0.38
N ARG A 109 17.20 0.51 0.36
CA ARG A 109 16.80 -0.19 1.60
C ARG A 109 17.97 -0.48 2.53
N HIS A 110 19.16 -0.67 1.97
CA HIS A 110 20.37 -0.93 2.73
C HIS A 110 20.77 0.32 3.51
N GLU A 111 20.86 1.46 2.83
CA GLU A 111 21.19 2.77 3.37
C GLU A 111 20.16 3.20 4.43
N MET A 112 18.86 3.02 4.16
CA MET A 112 17.79 3.24 5.15
C MET A 112 17.96 2.37 6.41
N SER A 113 18.39 1.12 6.25
CA SER A 113 18.62 0.22 7.39
C SER A 113 19.85 0.64 8.20
N GLU A 114 20.93 1.05 7.55
CA GLU A 114 22.13 1.55 8.21
C GLU A 114 21.86 2.85 8.97
N PHE A 115 21.06 3.76 8.39
CA PHE A 115 20.62 4.98 9.06
C PHE A 115 19.86 4.69 10.36
N MET A 116 18.90 3.76 10.34
CA MET A 116 18.14 3.40 11.54
C MET A 116 19.05 2.81 12.64
N ILE A 117 20.01 1.97 12.26
CA ILE A 117 21.00 1.39 13.19
C ILE A 117 21.89 2.49 13.77
N ALA A 118 22.36 3.44 12.95
CA ALA A 118 23.17 4.57 13.38
C ALA A 118 22.41 5.49 14.37
N CYS A 119 21.09 5.62 14.20
CA CYS A 119 20.21 6.31 15.14
C CYS A 119 19.86 5.52 16.41
N GLY A 120 20.41 4.31 16.58
CA GLY A 120 20.21 3.49 17.78
C GLY A 120 18.96 2.60 17.76
N PHE A 121 18.35 2.40 16.59
CA PHE A 121 17.17 1.55 16.44
C PHE A 121 17.53 0.21 15.78
N ASP A 122 17.16 -0.89 16.44
CA ASP A 122 17.31 -2.25 15.89
C ASP A 122 16.22 -2.50 14.82
N TYR A 123 16.40 -1.92 13.64
CA TYR A 123 15.50 -2.14 12.50
C TYR A 123 15.77 -3.52 11.88
N LYS A 124 14.93 -4.49 12.20
CA LYS A 124 14.99 -5.83 11.61
C LYS A 124 14.43 -5.81 10.20
N MET A 125 15.32 -5.78 9.21
CA MET A 125 14.92 -5.99 7.82
C MET A 125 14.18 -7.32 7.69
N SER A 126 12.96 -7.28 7.16
CA SER A 126 12.24 -8.49 6.80
C SER A 126 13.04 -9.27 5.75
N VAL A 127 13.03 -10.60 5.83
CA VAL A 127 13.60 -11.49 4.81
C VAL A 127 13.16 -11.04 3.43
N GLU A 128 14.12 -10.91 2.51
CA GLU A 128 13.83 -10.47 1.16
C GLU A 128 12.79 -11.40 0.53
N LYS A 129 11.68 -10.81 0.07
CA LYS A 129 10.63 -11.53 -0.65
C LYS A 129 10.86 -11.42 -2.16
N ALA A 130 10.48 -12.47 -2.88
CA ALA A 130 10.49 -12.55 -4.33
C ALA A 130 9.48 -11.62 -5.03
N TYR A 131 8.65 -10.89 -4.27
CA TYR A 131 7.62 -9.97 -4.77
C TYR A 131 7.29 -8.89 -3.72
N SER A 132 6.73 -7.77 -4.18
CA SER A 132 6.12 -6.73 -3.36
C SER A 132 4.67 -7.12 -3.00
N THR A 133 4.14 -6.59 -1.89
CA THR A 133 2.76 -6.87 -1.46
C THR A 133 2.13 -5.63 -0.86
N ASP A 134 0.97 -5.25 -1.38
CA ASP A 134 0.05 -4.27 -0.78
C ASP A 134 -1.20 -5.02 -0.32
N SER A 135 -1.78 -4.61 0.81
CA SER A 135 -2.97 -5.28 1.32
C SER A 135 -3.85 -4.38 2.16
N ASN A 136 -5.14 -4.68 2.12
CA ASN A 136 -6.14 -4.17 3.04
C ASN A 136 -7.21 -5.26 3.26
N MET A 137 -8.25 -4.99 4.05
CA MET A 137 -9.24 -6.02 4.38
C MET A 137 -10.07 -6.51 3.19
N LEU A 138 -10.11 -5.76 2.07
CA LEU A 138 -10.83 -6.16 0.86
C LEU A 138 -10.02 -7.15 0.00
N GLY A 139 -8.69 -7.09 0.06
CA GLY A 139 -7.82 -7.95 -0.74
C GLY A 139 -6.33 -7.61 -0.60
N ALA A 140 -5.51 -8.46 -1.22
CA ALA A 140 -4.07 -8.30 -1.31
C ALA A 140 -3.61 -8.40 -2.76
N THR A 141 -2.63 -7.57 -3.14
CA THR A 141 -1.98 -7.60 -4.45
C THR A 141 -0.51 -8.00 -4.28
N HIS A 142 0.00 -8.77 -5.23
CA HIS A 142 1.39 -9.22 -5.26
C HIS A 142 1.97 -8.90 -6.65
N GLU A 143 3.08 -8.17 -6.69
CA GLU A 143 3.66 -7.64 -7.93
C GLU A 143 5.17 -7.40 -7.81
N ALA A 144 5.80 -6.92 -8.89
CA ALA A 144 7.23 -6.59 -8.98
C ALA A 144 8.18 -7.78 -8.77
N LYS A 145 9.49 -7.52 -8.93
CA LYS A 145 10.57 -8.52 -8.75
C LYS A 145 10.34 -9.75 -9.64
N ASP A 146 10.33 -10.96 -9.09
CA ASP A 146 10.21 -12.19 -9.87
C ASP A 146 8.84 -12.31 -10.57
N LEU A 147 7.83 -11.53 -10.15
CA LEU A 147 6.53 -11.45 -10.83
C LEU A 147 6.52 -10.51 -12.04
N GLU A 148 7.62 -9.80 -12.33
CA GLU A 148 7.77 -9.03 -13.57
C GLU A 148 7.94 -9.94 -14.80
N PHE A 149 8.48 -11.13 -14.59
CA PHE A 149 8.66 -12.11 -15.66
C PHE A 149 7.36 -12.89 -15.90
N LEU A 150 6.84 -12.82 -17.13
CA LEU A 150 5.59 -13.49 -17.50
C LEU A 150 5.67 -15.04 -17.50
N ASN A 151 6.87 -15.61 -17.41
CA ASN A 151 7.08 -17.04 -17.21
C ASN A 151 7.09 -17.44 -15.71
N SER A 152 6.99 -16.48 -14.80
CA SER A 152 6.76 -16.70 -13.38
C SER A 152 5.32 -17.16 -13.14
N SER A 153 4.99 -17.52 -11.90
CA SER A 153 3.70 -18.12 -11.56
C SER A 153 3.22 -17.73 -10.17
N VAL A 154 1.90 -17.73 -9.98
CA VAL A 154 1.29 -17.65 -8.65
C VAL A 154 1.87 -18.67 -7.65
N LYS A 155 2.47 -19.76 -8.15
CA LYS A 155 3.14 -20.78 -7.32
C LYS A 155 4.29 -20.25 -6.45
N ILE A 156 4.94 -19.13 -6.81
CA ILE A 156 5.97 -18.52 -5.97
C ILE A 156 5.37 -17.65 -4.84
N VAL A 157 4.08 -17.34 -4.92
CA VAL A 157 3.39 -16.48 -3.96
C VAL A 157 3.02 -17.29 -2.72
N ASN A 158 3.19 -16.70 -1.54
CA ASN A 158 2.61 -17.16 -0.29
C ASN A 158 1.36 -16.31 0.04
N PRO A 159 0.14 -16.81 -0.19
CA PRO A 159 -1.09 -16.06 0.04
C PRO A 159 -1.23 -15.65 1.50
N ILE A 160 -1.74 -14.45 1.74
CA ILE A 160 -1.95 -13.91 3.10
C ILE A 160 -3.43 -13.86 3.53
N MET A 161 -4.36 -14.15 2.61
CA MET A 161 -5.81 -14.16 2.86
C MET A 161 -6.46 -15.52 2.55
N GLY A 162 -5.66 -16.56 2.40
CA GLY A 162 -6.12 -17.90 2.04
C GLY A 162 -4.98 -18.92 2.09
N VAL A 163 -5.25 -20.12 1.62
CA VAL A 163 -4.27 -21.21 1.53
C VAL A 163 -3.73 -21.35 0.10
N LYS A 164 -2.55 -21.97 -0.06
CA LYS A 164 -1.97 -22.31 -1.37
C LYS A 164 -2.78 -23.41 -2.04
N PHE A 165 -3.88 -23.06 -2.70
CA PHE A 165 -4.82 -24.05 -3.25
C PHE A 165 -4.21 -24.95 -4.35
N TRP A 166 -3.07 -24.55 -4.92
CA TRP A 166 -2.32 -25.31 -5.93
C TRP A 166 -1.29 -26.28 -5.32
N ASP A 167 -1.07 -26.23 -4.01
CA ASP A 167 -0.16 -27.13 -3.31
C ASP A 167 -0.92 -28.41 -2.92
N GLU A 168 -0.51 -29.54 -3.48
CA GLU A 168 -1.17 -30.84 -3.26
C GLU A 168 -1.16 -31.29 -1.79
N SER A 169 -0.24 -30.75 -0.97
CA SER A 169 -0.20 -31.03 0.47
C SER A 169 -1.30 -30.29 1.26
N VAL A 170 -1.90 -29.25 0.68
CA VAL A 170 -2.95 -28.45 1.31
C VAL A 170 -4.30 -29.17 1.21
N LYS A 171 -4.77 -29.70 2.34
CA LYS A 171 -6.10 -30.34 2.41
C LYS A 171 -7.21 -29.29 2.43
N ILE A 172 -7.88 -29.09 1.29
CA ILE A 172 -9.08 -28.26 1.19
C ILE A 172 -10.31 -29.12 1.52
N ARG A 173 -10.93 -28.88 2.68
CA ARG A 173 -12.19 -29.56 3.01
C ARG A 173 -13.27 -29.08 2.03
N GLN A 174 -13.88 -30.01 1.28
CA GLN A 174 -15.12 -29.70 0.57
C GLN A 174 -16.18 -29.32 1.60
N LYS A 175 -16.80 -28.14 1.44
CA LYS A 175 -18.01 -27.80 2.19
C LYS A 175 -19.12 -28.73 1.70
N ARG A 176 -19.70 -29.50 2.63
CA ARG A 176 -21.01 -30.12 2.46
C ARG A 176 -22.09 -29.05 2.52
#